data_AF-A0A383D7H9-F1
#
_entry.id   AF-A0A383D7H9-F1
#
_cell.length_a   1.000
_cell.length_b   1.000
_cell.length_c   1.000
_cell.angle_alpha   90.00
_cell.angle_beta   90.00
_cell.angle_gamma   90.00
#
_symmetry.space_group_name_H-M   'P 1'
#
loop_
_entity.id
_entity.type
_entity.pdbx_description
1 polymer ?
#
loop_
_entity_poly.entity_id
_entity_poly.type
_entity_poly.pdbx_seq_one_letter_code
_entity_poly.pdbx_strand_id
1 'polypeptide(L)'
;MGTRSIITFKSEEGILQVYKHWDGYPDTTVPELQKFLKWNGHRNDDLSYTMANYCYWHKMTNFNDQIEVYRDGKTDKEVNDFVESGNSCQHTGLGVLPNKVMNFRQASKEYNAEYFYVVDLEHKTID
;
A
#
# COMPACT_ATOMS: atom_id res chain seq x y z
N MET A 1 -8.59 -9.69 -13.43
CA MET A 1 -9.20 -9.47 -12.09
C MET A 1 -8.06 -9.11 -11.17
N GLY A 2 -8.12 -7.97 -10.47
CA GLY A 2 -7.11 -7.60 -9.49
C GLY A 2 -7.29 -8.42 -8.20
N THR A 3 -6.22 -9.03 -7.72
CA THR A 3 -6.18 -9.74 -6.44
C THR A 3 -6.19 -8.75 -5.30
N ARG A 4 -7.12 -8.93 -4.37
CA ARG A 4 -7.32 -8.04 -3.23
C ARG A 4 -6.70 -8.63 -1.98
N SER A 5 -6.15 -7.76 -1.12
CA SER A 5 -5.59 -8.17 0.16
C SER A 5 -5.92 -7.20 1.28
N ILE A 6 -5.81 -7.68 2.51
CA ILE A 6 -5.77 -6.84 3.71
C ILE A 6 -4.36 -6.89 4.28
N ILE A 7 -3.80 -5.72 4.57
CA ILE A 7 -2.52 -5.55 5.25
C ILE A 7 -2.83 -5.03 6.65
N THR A 8 -2.39 -5.78 7.66
CA THR A 8 -2.56 -5.45 9.07
C THR A 8 -1.24 -4.97 9.63
N PHE A 9 -1.15 -3.71 10.03
CA PHE A 9 -0.02 -3.20 10.79
C PHE A 9 -0.31 -3.37 12.27
N LYS A 10 0.66 -3.93 13.01
CA LYS A 10 0.56 -4.23 14.43
C LYS A 10 1.77 -3.67 15.19
N SER A 11 1.52 -3.01 16.31
CA SER A 11 2.51 -2.58 17.31
C SER A 11 1.97 -2.76 18.73
N GLU A 12 2.72 -2.36 19.75
CA GLU A 12 2.19 -2.27 21.13
C GLU A 12 0.97 -1.35 21.27
N GLU A 13 0.86 -0.32 20.43
CA GLU A 13 -0.25 0.65 20.44
C GLU A 13 -1.57 0.05 19.96
N GLY A 14 -1.51 -1.02 19.15
CA GLY A 14 -2.68 -1.70 18.64
C GLY A 14 -2.53 -2.18 17.20
N ILE A 15 -3.63 -2.13 16.46
CA ILE A 15 -3.73 -2.68 15.10
C ILE A 15 -4.45 -1.68 14.19
N LEU A 16 -3.90 -1.47 12.99
CA LEU A 16 -4.55 -0.76 11.90
C LEU A 16 -4.54 -1.61 10.63
N GLN A 17 -5.58 -1.49 9.81
CA GLN A 17 -5.70 -2.25 8.57
C GLN A 17 -5.85 -1.35 7.35
N VAL A 18 -5.21 -1.78 6.26
CA VAL A 18 -5.39 -1.23 4.93
C VAL A 18 -5.87 -2.33 3.99
N TYR A 19 -6.90 -1.99 3.23
CA TYR A 19 -7.35 -2.75 2.07
C TYR A 19 -6.51 -2.36 0.86
N LYS A 20 -5.99 -3.36 0.14
CA LYS A 20 -5.30 -3.19 -1.13
C LYS A 20 -6.12 -3.85 -2.24
N HIS A 21 -6.47 -3.08 -3.25
CA HIS A 21 -7.43 -3.47 -4.27
C HIS A 21 -6.83 -4.41 -5.33
N TRP A 22 -5.56 -4.24 -5.70
CA TRP A 22 -4.88 -4.94 -6.80
C TRP A 22 -3.52 -5.46 -6.33
N ASP A 23 -2.95 -6.42 -7.06
CA ASP A 23 -1.62 -6.98 -6.82
C ASP A 23 -1.39 -7.47 -5.38
N GLY A 24 -2.46 -7.98 -4.76
CA GLY A 24 -2.47 -8.54 -3.42
C GLY A 24 -1.86 -9.93 -3.30
N TYR A 25 -1.12 -10.43 -4.29
CA TYR A 25 -0.46 -11.73 -4.22
C TYR A 25 0.80 -11.68 -3.35
N PRO A 26 1.22 -12.80 -2.70
CA PRO A 26 2.39 -12.81 -1.82
C PRO A 26 3.70 -12.45 -2.52
N ASP A 27 3.89 -12.88 -3.77
CA ASP A 27 5.05 -12.59 -4.61
C ASP A 27 5.19 -11.11 -4.97
N THR A 28 4.10 -10.35 -4.92
CA THR A 28 4.12 -8.89 -5.13
C THR A 28 4.08 -8.11 -3.81
N THR A 29 3.17 -8.45 -2.91
CA THR A 29 2.89 -7.66 -1.70
C THR A 29 3.98 -7.83 -0.64
N VAL A 30 4.54 -9.02 -0.43
CA VAL A 30 5.60 -9.21 0.57
C VAL A 30 6.86 -8.41 0.20
N PRO A 31 7.39 -8.47 -1.05
CA PRO A 31 8.51 -7.62 -1.44
C PRO A 31 8.20 -6.12 -1.39
N GLU A 32 6.97 -5.71 -1.71
CA GLU A 32 6.52 -4.33 -1.57
C GLU A 32 6.61 -3.85 -0.12
N LEU A 33 6.07 -4.63 0.82
CA LEU A 33 6.12 -4.33 2.26
C LEU A 33 7.56 -4.28 2.78
N GLN A 34 8.43 -5.18 2.33
CA GLN A 34 9.86 -5.15 2.67
C GLN A 34 10.55 -3.88 2.16
N LYS A 35 10.26 -3.45 0.92
CA LYS A 35 10.78 -2.19 0.35
C LYS A 35 10.28 -0.99 1.14
N PHE A 36 8.99 -0.97 1.48
CA PHE A 36 8.40 0.06 2.31
C PHE A 36 9.10 0.15 3.67
N LEU A 37 9.21 -0.95 4.41
CA LEU A 37 9.83 -0.96 5.74
C LEU A 37 11.29 -0.47 5.69
N LYS A 38 12.03 -0.84 4.64
CA LYS A 38 13.40 -0.33 4.42
C LYS A 38 13.41 1.17 4.14
N TRP A 39 12.44 1.69 3.38
CA TRP A 39 12.31 3.12 3.09
C TRP A 39 11.86 3.93 4.33
N ASN A 40 10.92 3.38 5.11
CA ASN A 40 10.38 4.03 6.31
C ASN A 40 11.41 4.09 7.46
N GLY A 41 12.40 3.17 7.43
CA GLY A 41 13.56 3.19 8.32
C GLY A 41 13.18 2.90 9.77
N HIS A 42 13.60 3.78 10.69
CA HIS A 42 13.34 3.66 12.14
C HIS A 42 12.09 4.42 12.62
N ARG A 43 11.18 4.81 11.71
CA ARG A 43 9.96 5.56 12.07
C ARG A 43 8.74 4.65 12.24
N ASN A 44 8.97 3.45 12.78
CA ASN A 44 7.94 2.41 12.90
C ASN A 44 7.27 2.39 14.29
N ASP A 45 7.69 3.28 15.18
CA ASP A 45 7.28 3.26 16.60
C ASP A 45 5.86 3.82 16.80
N ASP A 46 5.36 4.62 15.85
CA ASP A 46 3.98 5.14 15.82
C ASP A 46 3.20 4.42 14.71
N LEU A 47 2.12 3.74 15.11
CA LEU A 47 1.31 2.92 14.23
C LEU A 47 0.57 3.75 13.17
N SER A 48 0.00 4.88 13.59
CA SER A 48 -0.78 5.75 12.71
C SER A 48 0.12 6.44 11.68
N TYR A 49 1.31 6.85 12.13
CA TYR A 49 2.33 7.46 11.28
C TYR A 49 2.91 6.45 10.29
N THR A 50 3.19 5.22 10.72
CA THR A 50 3.66 4.14 9.84
C THR A 50 2.64 3.84 8.75
N MET A 51 1.36 3.74 9.12
CA MET A 51 0.28 3.51 8.17
C MET A 51 0.13 4.67 7.17
N ALA A 52 0.19 5.93 7.65
CA ALA A 52 0.14 7.10 6.79
C ALA A 52 1.32 7.13 5.80
N ASN A 53 2.53 6.78 6.27
CA ASN A 53 3.71 6.67 5.43
C ASN A 53 3.60 5.55 4.40
N TYR A 54 3.00 4.41 4.74
CA TYR A 54 2.76 3.34 3.78
C TYR A 54 1.84 3.82 2.64
N CYS A 55 0.71 4.46 2.98
CA CYS A 55 -0.20 5.02 1.99
C CYS A 55 0.47 6.07 1.08
N TYR A 56 1.28 6.95 1.68
CA TYR A 56 2.04 7.97 0.95
C TYR A 56 3.08 7.35 0.02
N TRP A 57 3.91 6.45 0.55
CA TRP A 57 4.97 5.78 -0.19
C TRP A 57 4.42 4.94 -1.34
N HIS A 58 3.32 4.20 -1.12
CA HIS A 58 2.67 3.41 -2.14
C HIS A 58 2.12 4.29 -3.27
N LYS A 59 1.46 5.41 -2.92
CA LYS A 59 0.99 6.39 -3.92
C LYS A 59 2.16 6.93 -4.76
N MET A 60 3.21 7.39 -4.10
CA MET A 60 4.38 7.99 -4.76
C MET A 60 5.08 6.97 -5.66
N THR A 61 5.30 5.75 -5.19
CA THR A 61 5.98 4.69 -5.94
C THR A 61 5.17 4.30 -7.18
N ASN A 62 3.86 4.02 -7.02
CA ASN A 62 3.01 3.69 -8.15
C ASN A 62 2.94 4.82 -9.19
N PHE A 63 2.89 6.08 -8.73
CA PHE A 63 2.84 7.22 -9.64
C PHE A 63 4.15 7.37 -10.42
N ASN A 64 5.30 7.19 -9.75
CA ASN A 64 6.60 7.20 -10.43
C ASN A 64 6.71 6.06 -11.46
N ASP A 65 6.25 4.86 -11.13
CA ASP A 65 6.25 3.73 -12.06
C ASP A 65 5.37 4.03 -13.29
N GLN A 66 4.21 4.68 -13.11
CA GLN A 66 3.37 5.12 -14.22
C GLN A 66 4.05 6.18 -15.10
N ILE A 67 4.78 7.12 -14.50
CA ILE A 67 5.55 8.12 -15.26
C ILE A 67 6.61 7.44 -16.12
N GLU A 68 7.35 6.49 -15.56
CA GLU A 68 8.39 5.75 -16.29
C GLU A 68 7.81 4.97 -17.48
N VAL A 69 6.67 4.29 -17.28
CA VAL A 69 5.96 3.60 -18.36
C VAL A 69 5.42 4.59 -19.41
N TYR A 70 4.85 5.71 -18.97
CA TYR A 70 4.29 6.72 -19.88
C TYR A 70 5.39 7.44 -20.69
N ARG A 71 6.59 7.61 -20.14
CA ARG A 71 7.70 8.32 -20.78
C ARG A 71 8.15 7.64 -22.08
N ASP A 72 7.95 6.34 -22.25
CA ASP A 72 8.37 5.61 -23.44
C ASP A 72 7.67 6.15 -24.71
N GLY A 73 8.47 6.66 -25.65
CA GLY A 73 7.98 7.26 -26.89
C GLY A 73 7.26 8.61 -26.74
N LYS A 74 7.39 9.30 -25.60
CA LYS A 74 6.77 10.62 -25.34
C LYS A 74 7.78 11.76 -25.30
N THR A 75 7.30 12.96 -25.61
CA THR A 75 8.06 14.20 -25.45
C THR A 75 8.03 14.69 -23.99
N ASP A 76 9.04 15.47 -23.59
CA ASP A 76 9.08 16.05 -22.23
C ASP A 76 7.84 16.88 -21.90
N LYS A 77 7.25 17.54 -22.90
CA LYS A 77 6.00 18.30 -22.71
C LYS A 77 4.83 17.37 -22.37
N GLU A 78 4.67 16.28 -23.11
CA GLU A 78 3.61 15.30 -22.84
C GLU A 78 3.78 14.66 -21.45
N VAL A 79 5.02 14.37 -21.04
CA VAL A 79 5.32 13.84 -19.71
C VAL A 79 4.97 14.87 -18.63
N ASN A 80 5.33 16.14 -18.80
CA ASN A 80 5.00 17.19 -17.83
C ASN A 80 3.47 17.40 -17.71
N ASP A 81 2.76 17.43 -18.84
CA ASP A 81 1.29 17.53 -18.86
C ASP A 81 0.63 16.32 -18.16
N PHE A 82 1.20 15.11 -18.32
CA PHE A 82 0.78 13.91 -17.59
C PHE A 82 1.04 14.03 -16.08
N VAL A 83 2.21 14.51 -15.65
CA VAL A 83 2.54 14.68 -14.23
C VAL A 83 1.61 15.69 -13.56
N GLU A 84 1.38 16.83 -14.21
CA GLU A 84 0.49 17.88 -13.70
C GLU A 84 -0.96 17.43 -13.58
N SER A 85 -1.45 16.64 -14.55
CA SER A 85 -2.82 16.10 -14.52
C SER A 85 -2.98 14.86 -13.61
N GLY A 86 -1.92 14.05 -13.50
CA GLY A 86 -1.90 12.76 -12.81
C GLY A 86 -1.64 12.83 -11.31
N ASN A 87 -1.06 13.93 -10.81
CA ASN A 87 -0.93 14.16 -9.36
C ASN A 87 -2.27 14.56 -8.69
N SER A 88 -3.37 14.56 -9.45
CA SER A 88 -4.72 14.55 -8.88
C SER A 88 -4.93 13.30 -8.02
N CYS A 89 -6.04 13.23 -7.28
CA CYS A 89 -6.40 12.15 -6.35
C CYS A 89 -6.63 10.78 -7.03
N GLN A 90 -5.69 10.31 -7.85
CA GLN A 90 -5.72 9.01 -8.50
C GLN A 90 -5.89 7.91 -7.44
N HIS A 91 -6.76 6.97 -7.78
CA HIS A 91 -7.04 5.80 -6.98
C HIS A 91 -5.74 5.03 -6.73
N THR A 92 -5.19 5.16 -5.53
CA THR A 92 -3.99 4.42 -5.09
C THR A 92 -4.24 2.92 -4.97
N GLY A 93 -5.49 2.48 -5.10
CA GLY A 93 -5.89 1.11 -4.80
C GLY A 93 -5.85 0.79 -3.31
N LEU A 94 -5.51 1.75 -2.44
CA LEU A 94 -5.49 1.58 -0.99
C LEU A 94 -6.73 2.19 -0.33
N GLY A 95 -7.26 1.51 0.68
CA GLY A 95 -8.31 2.02 1.55
C GLY A 95 -7.95 1.78 3.01
N VAL A 96 -7.82 2.84 3.80
CA VAL A 96 -7.66 2.72 5.26
C VAL A 96 -9.00 2.24 5.84
N LEU A 97 -8.95 1.32 6.79
CA LEU A 97 -10.12 0.79 7.48
C LEU A 97 -10.17 1.33 8.93
N PRO A 98 -10.45 2.65 9.12
CA PRO A 98 -10.47 3.24 10.45
C PRO A 98 -11.63 2.62 11.26
N ASN A 99 -11.34 2.22 12.50
CA ASN A 99 -12.30 1.64 13.44
C ASN A 99 -12.85 0.25 13.07
N LYS A 100 -12.21 -0.46 12.14
CA LYS A 100 -12.61 -1.82 11.78
C LYS A 100 -11.39 -2.73 11.60
N VAL A 101 -11.21 -3.65 12.54
CA VAL A 101 -10.26 -4.77 12.39
C VAL A 101 -11.05 -5.99 11.95
N MET A 102 -10.84 -6.38 10.69
CA MET A 102 -11.48 -7.54 10.08
C MET A 102 -10.60 -8.79 10.23
N ASN A 103 -11.25 -9.91 10.54
CA ASN A 103 -10.64 -11.22 10.33
C ASN A 103 -10.76 -11.65 8.86
N PHE A 104 -10.08 -12.75 8.50
CA PHE A 104 -10.10 -13.32 7.15
C PHE A 104 -11.51 -13.48 6.59
N ARG A 105 -12.44 -14.07 7.36
CA ARG A 105 -13.81 -14.32 6.89
C ARG A 105 -14.57 -13.03 6.58
N GLN A 106 -14.41 -11.99 7.40
CA GLN A 106 -15.03 -10.68 7.16
C GLN A 106 -14.42 -10.01 5.93
N ALA A 107 -13.09 -10.00 5.84
CA ALA A 107 -12.35 -9.42 4.71
C ALA A 107 -12.72 -10.08 3.37
N SER A 108 -12.79 -11.42 3.33
CA SER A 108 -13.19 -12.14 2.11
C SER A 108 -14.64 -11.89 1.73
N LYS A 109 -15.55 -11.77 2.70
CA LYS A 109 -16.99 -11.54 2.41
C LYS A 109 -17.28 -10.11 1.97
N GLU A 110 -16.67 -9.13 2.62
CA GLU A 110 -17.01 -7.72 2.43
C GLU A 110 -16.18 -7.04 1.34
N TYR A 111 -14.92 -7.46 1.21
CA TYR A 111 -13.95 -6.83 0.30
C TYR A 111 -13.44 -7.78 -0.77
N ASN A 112 -13.93 -9.03 -0.84
CA ASN A 112 -13.38 -10.06 -1.72
C ASN A 112 -11.85 -10.20 -1.57
N ALA A 113 -11.33 -9.99 -0.35
CA ALA A 113 -9.92 -10.17 -0.07
C ALA A 113 -9.55 -11.65 -0.07
N GLU A 114 -8.50 -11.97 -0.82
CA GLU A 114 -8.00 -13.34 -1.00
C GLU A 114 -6.77 -13.61 -0.13
N TYR A 115 -6.00 -12.56 0.16
CA TYR A 115 -4.79 -12.62 0.97
C TYR A 115 -4.86 -11.69 2.18
N PHE A 116 -4.13 -12.07 3.22
CA PHE A 116 -4.09 -11.35 4.48
C PHE A 116 -2.65 -11.35 4.97
N TYR A 117 -2.14 -10.16 5.26
CA TYR A 117 -0.76 -9.96 5.71
C TYR A 117 -0.75 -9.31 7.08
N VAL A 118 0.22 -9.70 7.90
CA VAL A 118 0.50 -9.08 9.19
C VAL A 118 1.91 -8.51 9.17
N VAL A 119 2.02 -7.20 9.28
CA VAL A 119 3.27 -6.47 9.47
C VAL A 119 3.42 -6.22 10.96
N ASP A 120 4.23 -7.05 11.63
CA ASP A 120 4.55 -6.89 13.05
C ASP A 120 5.73 -5.93 13.18
N LEU A 121 5.45 -4.69 13.61
CA LEU A 121 6.44 -3.62 13.70
C LEU A 121 7.45 -3.86 14.83
N GLU A 122 7.05 -4.59 15.88
CA GLU A 122 7.91 -4.92 17.02
C GLU A 122 8.94 -5.99 16.66
N HIS A 123 8.45 -7.10 16.10
CA HIS A 123 9.29 -8.26 15.75
C HIS A 123 9.92 -8.10 14.36
N LYS A 124 9.52 -7.07 13.60
CA LYS A 124 9.98 -6.76 12.25
C LYS A 124 9.75 -7.92 11.29
N THR A 125 8.59 -8.57 11.40
CA THR A 125 8.17 -9.70 10.57
C THR A 125 7.02 -9.31 9.64
N ILE A 126 6.89 -10.08 8.57
CA ILE A 126 5.73 -10.05 7.67
C ILE A 126 5.24 -11.49 7.57
N ASP A 127 4.04 -11.74 8.09
CA ASP A 127 3.38 -13.06 8.11
C ASP A 127 2.15 -13.10 7.20
#